data_AF-A0A0A1UHS9-F1
#
_entry.id   AF-A0A0A1UHS9-F1
#
_cell.length_a   1.000
_cell.length_b   1.000
_cell.length_c   1.000
_cell.angle_alpha   90.00
_cell.angle_beta   90.00
_cell.angle_gamma   90.00
#
_symmetry.space_group_name_H-M   'P 1'
#
loop_
_entity.id
_entity.type
_entity.pdbx_description
1 polymer ?
#
loop_
_entity_poly.entity_id
_entity_poly.type
_entity_poly.pdbx_seq_one_letter_code
_entity_poly.pdbx_strand_id
1 'polypeptide(L)'
;MPIDEGQYYIQSFDNDQKFVGTGPLPPVHPLPPAPLRTITDSLKDVFELKPLGGDNYILTHKIHHIDIGYDQNHNVSLLPLGDSTVVWAINRGNGEGRFRIKLTDSDKYWTATDDDSYAPIELHGSNGSSAQEWKFEISRQ
;
A
#
# COMPACT_ATOMS: atom_id res chain seq x y z
N MET A 1 3.27 -17.98 -0.33
CA MET A 1 4.71 -17.69 -0.32
C MET A 1 4.85 -16.32 0.30
N PRO A 2 5.60 -16.19 1.40
CA PRO A 2 5.87 -14.89 2.00
C PRO A 2 6.68 -14.02 1.03
N ILE A 3 6.59 -12.71 1.22
CA ILE A 3 7.45 -11.74 0.56
C ILE A 3 8.64 -11.52 1.49
N ASP A 4 9.84 -11.48 0.93
CA ASP A 4 11.03 -11.23 1.73
C ASP A 4 11.02 -9.81 2.32
N GLU A 5 11.73 -9.61 3.42
CA GLU A 5 12.00 -8.28 3.94
C GLU A 5 12.75 -7.46 2.89
N GLY A 6 12.36 -6.19 2.71
CA GLY A 6 13.04 -5.34 1.73
C GLY A 6 12.29 -4.07 1.36
N GLN A 7 12.80 -3.41 0.34
CA GLN A 7 12.23 -2.18 -0.21
C GLN A 7 11.58 -2.48 -1.55
N TYR A 8 10.34 -2.03 -1.71
CA TYR A 8 9.52 -2.38 -2.84
C TYR A 8 8.78 -1.16 -3.40
N TYR A 9 8.62 -1.15 -4.72
CA TYR A 9 7.51 -0.46 -5.35
C TYR A 9 6.30 -1.40 -5.33
N ILE A 10 5.12 -0.86 -5.05
CA ILE A 10 3.87 -1.62 -5.09
C ILE A 10 3.13 -1.17 -6.35
N GLN A 11 2.98 -2.08 -7.32
CA GLN A 11 2.36 -1.80 -8.61
C GLN A 11 0.95 -2.39 -8.64
N SER A 12 0.01 -1.67 -9.26
CA SER A 12 -1.31 -2.23 -9.53
C SER A 12 -1.21 -3.41 -10.48
N PHE A 13 -1.98 -4.47 -10.25
CA PHE A 13 -1.92 -5.61 -11.14
C PHE A 13 -2.63 -5.35 -12.48
N ASP A 14 -3.74 -4.62 -12.45
CA ASP A 14 -4.57 -4.31 -13.62
C ASP A 14 -3.95 -3.31 -14.59
N ASN A 15 -3.03 -2.48 -14.12
CA ASN A 15 -2.39 -1.43 -14.88
C ASN A 15 -0.91 -1.28 -14.49
N ASP A 16 0.00 -1.67 -15.38
CA ASP A 16 1.45 -1.65 -15.17
C ASP A 16 2.05 -0.23 -15.15
N GLN A 17 1.28 0.79 -15.51
CA GLN A 17 1.68 2.19 -15.40
C GLN A 17 1.31 2.82 -14.06
N LYS A 18 0.58 2.09 -13.21
CA LYS A 18 0.06 2.60 -11.93
C LYS A 18 0.76 1.94 -10.75
N PHE A 19 1.24 2.78 -9.85
CA PHE A 19 1.92 2.41 -8.61
C PHE A 19 1.20 3.01 -7.42
N VAL A 20 1.50 2.48 -6.24
CA VAL A 20 1.10 3.08 -4.97
C VAL A 20 2.05 4.23 -4.64
N GLY A 21 1.48 5.33 -4.19
CA GLY A 21 2.23 6.38 -3.50
C GLY A 21 1.34 7.50 -3.02
N THR A 22 1.95 8.49 -2.40
CA THR A 22 1.33 9.63 -1.74
C THR A 22 1.09 10.79 -2.71
N GLY A 23 1.86 10.83 -3.81
CA GLY A 23 1.92 11.98 -4.69
C GLY A 23 2.67 13.15 -4.03
N PRO A 24 2.55 14.38 -4.55
CA PRO A 24 3.23 15.53 -3.97
C PRO A 24 2.70 15.84 -2.56
N LEU A 25 3.59 15.78 -1.56
CA LEU A 25 3.29 16.21 -0.20
C LEU A 25 3.77 17.65 0.06
N PRO A 26 3.02 18.44 0.84
CA PRO A 26 3.45 19.78 1.23
C PRO A 26 4.71 19.71 2.13
N PRO A 27 5.65 20.67 2.03
CA PRO A 27 6.86 20.71 2.84
C PRO A 27 6.59 21.26 4.25
N VAL A 28 5.66 20.63 4.98
CA VAL A 28 5.28 20.99 6.35
C VAL A 28 5.62 19.86 7.32
N HIS A 29 6.02 20.23 8.54
CA HIS A 29 6.39 19.27 9.58
C HIS A 29 5.65 19.55 10.90
N PRO A 30 5.01 18.53 11.53
CA PRO A 30 4.89 17.15 11.03
C PRO A 30 4.02 17.08 9.76
N LEU A 31 4.25 16.04 8.93
CA LEU A 31 3.42 15.81 7.76
C LEU A 31 1.99 15.50 8.20
N PRO A 32 0.96 16.09 7.56
CA PRO A 32 -0.41 15.69 7.81
C PRO A 32 -0.65 14.26 7.31
N PRO A 33 -1.68 13.57 7.80
CA PRO A 33 -2.12 12.31 7.22
C PRO A 33 -2.35 12.46 5.73
N ALA A 34 -1.75 11.56 4.95
CA ALA A 34 -1.78 11.64 3.49
C ALA A 34 -2.28 10.31 2.93
N PRO A 35 -3.38 10.30 2.14
CA PRO A 35 -3.85 9.07 1.53
C PRO A 35 -2.84 8.54 0.52
N LEU A 36 -2.64 7.23 0.51
CA LEU A 36 -2.04 6.54 -0.61
C LEU A 36 -3.02 6.52 -1.77
N ARG A 37 -2.47 6.59 -2.97
CA ARG A 37 -3.20 6.76 -4.23
C ARG A 37 -2.58 5.87 -5.31
N THR A 38 -3.36 5.60 -6.34
CA THR A 38 -2.83 5.09 -7.61
C THR A 38 -2.23 6.26 -8.41
N ILE A 39 -0.92 6.20 -8.62
CA ILE A 39 -0.13 7.26 -9.26
C ILE A 39 0.75 6.69 -10.38
N THR A 40 1.30 7.56 -11.22
CA THR A 40 2.19 7.15 -12.31
C THR A 40 3.59 6.80 -11.80
N ASP A 41 4.35 6.06 -12.62
CA ASP A 41 5.75 5.67 -12.35
C ASP A 41 6.65 6.83 -11.90
N SER A 42 6.45 8.03 -12.44
CA SER A 42 7.24 9.22 -12.11
C SER A 42 7.06 9.73 -10.67
N LEU A 43 6.03 9.28 -9.96
CA LEU A 43 5.72 9.69 -8.60
C LEU A 43 5.68 8.52 -7.62
N LYS A 44 5.98 7.29 -8.07
CA LYS A 44 5.89 6.09 -7.23
C LYS A 44 6.78 6.21 -5.98
N ASP A 45 6.25 5.73 -4.87
CA ASP A 45 6.96 5.73 -3.60
C ASP A 45 7.60 4.37 -3.32
N VAL A 46 8.67 4.40 -2.53
CA VAL A 46 9.33 3.19 -2.02
C VAL A 46 8.76 2.85 -0.65
N PHE A 47 8.36 1.59 -0.47
CA PHE A 47 7.84 1.06 0.79
C PHE A 47 8.80 0.02 1.34
N GLU A 48 9.10 0.13 2.64
CA GLU A 48 9.83 -0.89 3.38
C GLU A 48 8.82 -1.90 3.93
N LEU A 49 9.01 -3.18 3.60
CA LEU A 49 8.24 -4.30 4.10
C LEU A 49 9.03 -4.99 5.19
N LYS A 50 8.49 -5.00 6.41
CA LYS A 50 9.08 -5.71 7.55
C LYS A 50 8.19 -6.88 7.96
N PRO A 51 8.64 -8.14 7.82
CA PRO A 51 7.86 -9.30 8.23
C PRO A 51 7.76 -9.39 9.75
N LEU A 52 6.57 -9.76 10.24
CA LEU A 52 6.30 -10.08 11.65
C LEU A 52 6.11 -11.59 11.90
N GLY A 53 6.19 -12.39 10.83
CA GLY A 53 5.95 -13.83 10.85
C GLY A 53 4.65 -14.21 10.15
N GLY A 54 4.63 -15.38 9.50
CA GLY A 54 3.51 -15.80 8.66
C GLY A 54 3.34 -14.91 7.43
N ASP A 55 2.14 -14.41 7.21
CA ASP A 55 1.76 -13.47 6.15
C ASP A 55 1.60 -12.03 6.66
N ASN A 56 2.09 -11.71 7.87
CA ASN A 56 1.91 -10.41 8.51
C ASN A 56 3.13 -9.50 8.34
N TYR A 57 2.88 -8.23 8.02
CA TYR A 57 3.90 -7.24 7.71
C TYR A 57 3.56 -5.87 8.30
N ILE A 58 4.59 -5.10 8.59
CA ILE A 58 4.50 -3.64 8.70
C ILE A 58 4.97 -3.07 7.36
N LEU A 59 4.21 -2.12 6.83
CA LEU A 59 4.60 -1.34 5.66
C LEU A 59 4.95 0.07 6.13
N THR A 60 6.11 0.56 5.72
CA THR A 60 6.59 1.90 6.10
C THR A 60 6.99 2.68 4.85
N HIS A 61 6.53 3.92 4.72
CA HIS A 61 6.95 4.82 3.64
C HIS A 61 8.43 5.18 3.79
N LYS A 62 9.28 4.82 2.83
CA LYS A 62 10.73 4.83 3.01
C LYS A 62 11.31 6.23 3.27
N ILE A 63 10.85 7.23 2.54
CA ILE A 63 11.39 8.60 2.61
C ILE A 63 10.96 9.31 3.90
N HIS A 64 9.75 9.03 4.38
CA HIS A 64 9.16 9.76 5.50
C HIS A 64 9.28 8.99 6.82
N HIS A 65 9.64 7.70 6.77
CA HIS A 65 9.72 6.81 7.92
C HIS A 65 8.40 6.78 8.71
N ILE A 66 7.27 6.80 7.99
CA ILE A 66 5.91 6.76 8.54
C ILE A 66 5.25 5.46 8.13
N ASP A 67 4.64 4.77 9.10
CA ASP A 67 3.92 3.53 8.86
C ASP A 67 2.64 3.77 8.07
N ILE A 68 2.31 2.80 7.21
CA ILE A 68 1.08 2.80 6.44
C ILE A 68 -0.05 2.23 7.27
N GLY A 69 -1.15 2.97 7.34
CA GLY A 69 -2.39 2.57 8.00
C GLY A 69 -3.60 2.97 7.17
N TYR A 70 -4.68 3.35 7.85
CA TYR A 70 -5.88 3.83 7.19
C TYR A 70 -6.58 4.90 8.02
N ASP A 71 -7.32 5.78 7.35
CA ASP A 71 -8.03 6.90 7.99
C ASP A 71 -9.49 6.55 8.37
N GLN A 72 -10.20 7.53 8.92
CA GLN A 72 -11.61 7.40 9.33
C GLN A 72 -12.57 7.14 8.16
N ASN A 73 -12.16 7.46 6.93
CA ASN A 73 -12.91 7.22 5.71
C ASN A 73 -12.54 5.88 5.05
N HIS A 74 -11.72 5.07 5.71
CA HIS A 74 -11.20 3.80 5.18
C HIS A 74 -10.29 3.96 3.95
N ASN A 75 -9.68 5.13 3.77
CA ASN A 75 -8.58 5.29 2.82
C ASN A 75 -7.29 4.76 3.44
N VAL A 76 -6.48 4.06 2.67
CA VAL A 76 -5.11 3.72 3.05
C VAL A 76 -4.28 5.00 3.08
N SER A 77 -3.49 5.21 4.13
CA SER A 77 -2.80 6.48 4.35
C SER A 77 -1.51 6.36 5.15
N LEU A 78 -0.67 7.38 5.05
CA LEU A 78 0.37 7.64 6.04
C LEU A 78 -0.28 7.98 7.38
N LEU A 79 0.10 7.26 8.44
CA LEU A 79 -0.42 7.51 9.77
C LEU A 79 0.13 8.82 10.37
N PRO A 80 -0.66 9.55 11.16
CA PRO A 80 -0.12 10.60 12.02
C PRO A 80 1.02 10.08 12.89
N LEU A 81 2.00 10.94 13.16
CA LEU A 81 3.09 10.60 14.06
C LEU A 81 2.54 10.26 15.46
N GLY A 82 2.85 9.06 15.96
CA GLY A 82 2.42 8.59 17.27
C GLY A 82 1.15 7.74 17.27
N ASP A 83 0.51 7.54 16.11
CA ASP A 83 -0.57 6.56 15.96
C ASP A 83 -0.03 5.12 16.05
N SER A 84 -0.94 4.20 16.33
CA SER A 84 -0.61 2.78 16.42
C SER A 84 -0.30 2.21 15.05
N THR A 85 0.86 1.55 14.92
CA THR A 85 1.23 0.81 13.71
C THR A 85 0.15 -0.21 13.35
N VAL A 86 -0.26 -0.20 12.10
CA VAL A 86 -1.18 -1.20 11.53
C VAL A 86 -0.38 -2.37 10.99
N VAL A 87 -0.81 -3.58 11.34
CA VAL A 87 -0.28 -4.81 10.75
C VAL A 87 -1.14 -5.20 9.56
N TRP A 88 -0.49 -5.51 8.45
CA TRP A 88 -1.13 -5.92 7.21
C TRP A 88 -0.86 -7.40 6.93
N ALA A 89 -1.89 -8.13 6.51
CA ALA A 89 -1.75 -9.47 5.96
C ALA A 89 -1.55 -9.38 4.43
N ILE A 90 -0.45 -9.93 3.92
CA ILE A 90 -0.15 -9.98 2.48
C ILE A 90 -0.29 -11.41 1.98
N ASN A 91 -1.39 -11.66 1.27
CA ASN A 91 -1.78 -12.97 0.79
C ASN A 91 -1.53 -13.13 -0.70
N ARG A 92 -1.43 -14.39 -1.19
CA ARG A 92 -1.41 -14.65 -2.63
C ARG A 92 -2.74 -14.26 -3.26
N GLY A 93 -2.68 -13.59 -4.40
CA GLY A 93 -3.84 -13.31 -5.26
C GLY A 93 -4.19 -14.49 -6.16
N ASN A 94 -5.01 -14.24 -7.19
CA ASN A 94 -5.56 -15.26 -8.09
C ASN A 94 -4.55 -15.84 -9.09
N GLY A 95 -3.26 -15.50 -9.00
CA GLY A 95 -2.25 -15.93 -9.96
C GLY A 95 -0.82 -15.72 -9.46
N GLU A 96 0.14 -16.21 -10.24
CA GLU A 96 1.57 -16.05 -9.95
C GLU A 96 1.97 -14.57 -9.92
N GLY A 97 2.80 -14.20 -8.93
CA GLY A 97 3.26 -12.82 -8.75
C GLY A 97 2.18 -11.83 -8.27
N ARG A 98 0.94 -12.30 -8.04
CA ARG A 98 -0.16 -11.46 -7.56
C ARG A 98 -0.29 -11.59 -6.05
N PHE A 99 -0.54 -10.47 -5.40
CA PHE A 99 -0.73 -10.40 -3.96
C PHE A 99 -1.93 -9.54 -3.62
N ARG A 100 -2.53 -9.78 -2.46
CA ARG A 100 -3.57 -8.93 -1.89
C ARG A 100 -3.14 -8.47 -0.51
N ILE A 101 -3.31 -7.18 -0.22
CA ILE A 101 -2.97 -6.57 1.06
C ILE A 101 -4.28 -6.35 1.81
N LYS A 102 -4.41 -6.87 3.03
CA LYS A 102 -5.65 -6.78 3.84
C LYS A 102 -5.36 -6.54 5.31
N LEU A 103 -6.37 -6.09 6.05
CA LEU A 103 -6.31 -6.08 7.51
C LEU A 103 -6.26 -7.52 8.05
N THR A 104 -5.48 -7.74 9.10
CA THR A 104 -5.27 -9.09 9.67
C THR A 104 -6.55 -9.72 10.22
N ASP A 105 -7.48 -8.91 10.72
CA ASP A 105 -8.71 -9.31 11.40
C ASP A 105 -9.98 -9.07 10.58
N SER A 106 -9.86 -8.68 9.31
CA SER A 106 -11.02 -8.50 8.44
C SER A 106 -10.77 -8.91 6.99
N ASP A 107 -11.85 -8.98 6.21
CA ASP A 107 -11.83 -9.19 4.77
C ASP A 107 -11.83 -7.87 3.98
N LYS A 108 -11.25 -6.82 4.57
CA LYS A 108 -11.04 -5.54 3.89
C LYS A 108 -9.66 -5.48 3.25
N TYR A 109 -9.63 -5.28 1.94
CA TYR A 109 -8.45 -5.30 1.08
C TYR A 109 -8.16 -3.91 0.53
N TRP A 110 -6.88 -3.60 0.35
CA TRP A 110 -6.45 -2.46 -0.45
C TRP A 110 -7.00 -2.60 -1.85
N THR A 111 -7.74 -1.59 -2.28
CA THR A 111 -8.46 -1.58 -3.55
C THR A 111 -8.14 -0.27 -4.27
N ALA A 112 -7.60 -0.37 -5.49
CA ALA A 112 -7.50 0.76 -6.39
C ALA A 112 -8.91 1.25 -6.75
N THR A 113 -9.17 2.55 -6.59
CA THR A 113 -10.44 3.17 -6.98
C THR A 113 -10.22 3.97 -8.27
N ASP A 114 -11.00 3.68 -9.30
CA ASP A 114 -11.05 4.36 -10.60
C ASP A 114 -9.73 4.50 -11.43
N ASP A 115 -9.90 4.79 -12.73
CA ASP A 115 -8.78 5.07 -13.66
C ASP A 115 -8.21 6.50 -13.50
N ASP A 116 -8.93 7.36 -12.79
CA ASP A 116 -8.51 8.73 -12.53
C ASP A 116 -7.22 8.74 -11.70
N SER A 117 -6.20 9.40 -12.25
CA SER A 117 -4.93 9.53 -11.56
C SER A 117 -5.16 10.27 -10.25
N TYR A 118 -4.55 9.78 -9.16
CA TYR A 118 -4.65 10.31 -7.80
C TYR A 118 -5.90 9.93 -7.00
N ALA A 119 -6.74 9.02 -7.44
CA ALA A 119 -7.78 8.48 -6.57
C ALA A 119 -7.18 7.74 -5.35
N PRO A 120 -7.73 7.90 -4.13
CA PRO A 120 -7.25 7.20 -2.94
C PRO A 120 -7.39 5.67 -3.06
N ILE A 121 -6.43 4.94 -2.50
CA ILE A 121 -6.58 3.51 -2.29
C ILE A 121 -7.50 3.32 -1.10
N GLU A 122 -8.56 2.55 -1.28
CA GLU A 122 -9.60 2.34 -0.27
C GLU A 122 -9.61 0.90 0.25
N LEU A 123 -10.15 0.71 1.45
CA LEU A 123 -10.38 -0.60 2.04
C LEU A 123 -11.79 -1.11 1.73
N HIS A 124 -11.89 -2.06 0.80
CA HIS A 124 -13.15 -2.70 0.42
C HIS A 124 -13.19 -4.17 0.77
N GLY A 125 -14.40 -4.72 0.95
CA GLY A 125 -14.59 -6.16 1.06
C GLY A 125 -14.02 -6.92 -0.13
N SER A 126 -13.60 -8.17 0.05
CA SER A 126 -13.17 -9.03 -1.07
C SER A 126 -14.23 -9.08 -2.16
N ASN A 127 -13.88 -8.67 -3.37
CA ASN A 127 -14.79 -8.65 -4.52
C ASN A 127 -14.25 -9.44 -5.73
N GLY A 128 -13.05 -10.03 -5.60
CA GLY A 128 -12.43 -10.82 -6.66
C GLY A 128 -11.87 -9.99 -7.83
N SER A 129 -11.92 -8.66 -7.74
CA SER A 129 -11.39 -7.74 -8.75
C SER A 129 -9.87 -7.75 -8.77
N SER A 130 -9.29 -7.54 -9.96
CA SER A 130 -7.86 -7.27 -10.13
C SER A 130 -7.42 -5.94 -9.50
N ALA A 131 -8.34 -5.02 -9.22
CA ALA A 131 -8.08 -3.78 -8.48
C ALA A 131 -7.67 -4.03 -7.01
N GLN A 132 -7.89 -5.25 -6.50
CA GLN A 132 -7.42 -5.70 -5.18
C GLN A 132 -6.11 -6.49 -5.24
N GLU A 133 -5.52 -6.59 -6.44
CA GLU A 133 -4.29 -7.35 -6.68
C GLU A 133 -3.12 -6.41 -6.98
N TRP A 134 -1.99 -6.71 -6.36
CA TRP A 134 -0.80 -5.90 -6.37
C TRP A 134 0.43 -6.76 -6.69
N LYS A 135 1.43 -6.14 -7.32
CA LYS A 135 2.76 -6.72 -7.52
C LYS A 135 3.76 -5.97 -6.65
N PHE A 136 4.72 -6.71 -6.12
CA PHE A 136 5.83 -6.15 -5.35
C PHE A 136 7.10 -6.21 -6.20
N GLU A 137 7.58 -5.05 -6.63
CA GLU A 137 8.79 -4.91 -7.42
C GLU A 137 9.94 -4.47 -6.51
N ILE A 138 11.05 -5.20 -6.50
CA ILE A 138 12.22 -4.84 -5.69
C ILE A 138 12.71 -3.45 -6.12
N SER A 139 12.76 -2.53 -5.16
CA SER A 139 13.39 -1.23 -5.35
C SER A 139 14.90 -1.44 -5.29
N ARG A 140 15.54 -1.43 -6.47
CA ARG A 140 17.00 -1.38 -6.57
C ARG A 140 17.41 0.10 -6.51
N GLN A 141 17.56 0.62 -5.30
CA GLN A 141 18.32 1.84 -5.06
C GLN A 141 19.71 1.48 -4.55
#